data_AF-A0A1C5ZPM8-F1
#
_entry.id   AF-A0A1C5ZPM8-F1
#
_cell.length_a   1.000
_cell.length_b   1.000
_cell.length_c   1.000
_cell.angle_alpha   90.00
_cell.angle_beta   90.00
_cell.angle_gamma   90.00
#
_symmetry.space_group_name_H-M   'P 1'
#
loop_
_entity.id
_entity.type
_entity.pdbx_description
1 polymer ?
#
loop_
_entity_poly.entity_id
_entity_poly.type
_entity_poly.pdbx_seq_one_letter_code
_entity_poly.pdbx_strand_id
1 'polypeptide(L)'
;MPKTKAIGLYADRKEAVRRVINIGLARSGLTGRDLDRRNIININTLTKRKAEGETIRLGEIWALDKVLHFTDDELLQMLGR
;
A
#
# COMPACT_ATOMS: atom_id res chain seq x y z
N MET A 1 -25.21 -17.14 -15.64
CA MET A 1 -23.83 -17.30 -15.13
C MET A 1 -23.57 -16.22 -14.09
N PRO A 2 -23.44 -16.53 -12.80
CA PRO A 2 -23.22 -15.52 -11.77
C PRO A 2 -21.75 -15.06 -11.80
N LYS A 3 -21.55 -13.73 -11.80
CA LYS A 3 -20.23 -13.07 -11.79
C LYS A 3 -19.56 -13.21 -10.42
N THR A 4 -19.07 -14.40 -10.08
CA THR A 4 -18.21 -14.61 -8.91
C THR A 4 -16.75 -14.41 -9.30
N LYS A 5 -16.38 -13.16 -9.61
CA LYS A 5 -14.97 -12.72 -9.75
C LYS A 5 -14.82 -11.40 -9.01
N ALA A 6 -14.68 -11.45 -7.70
CA ALA A 6 -14.37 -10.25 -6.93
C ALA A 6 -13.52 -10.59 -5.70
N ILE A 7 -13.93 -11.57 -4.89
CA ILE A 7 -13.29 -11.77 -3.57
C ILE A 7 -11.82 -12.19 -3.67
N GLY A 8 -11.46 -13.07 -4.61
CA GLY A 8 -10.06 -13.49 -4.80
C GLY A 8 -9.14 -12.38 -5.33
N LEU A 9 -9.63 -11.50 -6.23
CA LEU A 9 -8.85 -10.41 -6.80
C LEU A 9 -8.61 -9.27 -5.80
N TYR A 10 -9.60 -8.98 -4.93
CA TYR A 10 -9.45 -8.00 -3.86
C TYR A 10 -8.54 -8.51 -2.73
N ALA A 11 -8.56 -9.80 -2.42
CA ALA A 11 -7.63 -10.42 -1.48
C ALA A 11 -6.18 -10.39 -2.01
N ASP A 12 -5.99 -10.74 -3.28
CA ASP A 12 -4.68 -10.71 -3.95
C ASP A 12 -4.11 -9.28 -4.01
N ARG A 13 -4.95 -8.29 -4.36
CA ARG A 13 -4.55 -6.88 -4.35
C ARG A 13 -4.19 -6.37 -2.95
N LYS A 14 -4.91 -6.80 -1.91
CA LYS A 14 -4.58 -6.46 -0.52
C LYS A 14 -3.21 -6.98 -0.14
N GLU A 15 -2.90 -8.23 -0.50
CA GLU A 15 -1.59 -8.82 -0.26
C GLU A 15 -0.50 -8.11 -1.07
N ALA A 16 -0.75 -7.79 -2.34
CA ALA A 16 0.17 -7.03 -3.19
C ALA A 16 0.48 -5.66 -2.60
N VAL A 17 -0.53 -4.87 -2.23
CA VAL A 17 -0.34 -3.54 -1.60
C VAL A 17 0.44 -3.66 -0.29
N ARG A 18 0.10 -4.63 0.56
CA ARG A 18 0.83 -4.87 1.82
C ARG A 18 2.30 -5.22 1.56
N ARG A 19 2.56 -6.06 0.56
CA ARG A 19 3.89 -6.52 0.18
C ARG A 19 4.72 -5.36 -0.36
N VAL A 20 4.20 -4.61 -1.32
CA VAL A 20 4.87 -3.45 -1.91
C VAL A 20 5.20 -2.39 -0.84
N ILE A 21 4.26 -2.06 0.05
CA ILE A 21 4.55 -1.10 1.12
C ILE A 21 5.64 -1.62 2.06
N ASN A 22 5.63 -2.92 2.41
CA ASN A 22 6.69 -3.51 3.23
C ASN A 22 8.05 -3.49 2.54
N ILE A 23 8.10 -3.75 1.22
CA ILE A 23 9.32 -3.68 0.42
C ILE A 23 9.84 -2.23 0.38
N GLY A 24 8.98 -1.25 0.08
CA GLY A 24 9.35 0.16 0.05
C GLY A 24 9.90 0.65 1.40
N LEU A 25 9.25 0.26 2.51
CA LEU A 25 9.72 0.55 3.87
C LEU A 25 11.10 -0.06 4.16
N ALA A 26 11.27 -1.36 3.85
CA ALA A 26 12.54 -2.06 4.06
C ALA A 26 13.67 -1.46 3.23
N ARG A 27 13.39 -1.08 1.97
CA ARG A 27 14.34 -0.44 1.06
C ARG A 27 14.78 0.94 1.56
N SER A 28 13.84 1.73 2.07
CA SER A 28 14.13 3.07 2.59
C SER A 28 14.73 3.05 4.00
N GLY A 29 14.78 1.89 4.66
CA GLY A 29 15.17 1.79 6.07
C GLY A 29 14.22 2.52 7.01
N LEU A 30 12.98 2.77 6.57
CA LEU A 30 11.99 3.53 7.32
C LEU A 30 10.96 2.60 7.92
N THR A 31 10.51 2.91 9.12
CA THR A 31 9.36 2.25 9.72
C THR A 31 8.09 3.06 9.52
N GLY A 32 6.92 2.43 9.68
CA GLY A 32 5.65 3.16 9.68
C GLY A 32 5.61 4.28 10.73
N ARG A 33 6.42 4.18 11.79
CA ARG A 33 6.59 5.20 12.82
C ARG A 33 7.43 6.39 12.35
N ASP A 34 8.41 6.17 11.47
CA ASP A 34 9.17 7.25 10.85
C ASP A 34 8.29 8.05 9.88
N LEU A 35 7.40 7.37 9.14
CA LEU A 35 6.44 8.03 8.27
C LEU A 35 5.43 8.89 9.05
N ASP A 36 4.97 8.39 10.19
CA ASP A 36 4.10 9.11 11.12
C ASP A 36 4.80 10.35 11.70
N ARG A 37 6.05 10.18 12.15
CA ARG A 37 6.89 11.27 12.68
C ARG A 37 7.16 12.35 11.64
N ARG A 38 7.29 11.98 10.36
CA ARG A 38 7.48 12.91 9.23
C ARG A 38 6.16 13.51 8.71
N ASN A 39 5.03 13.20 9.35
CA ASN A 39 3.69 13.65 8.96
C ASN A 39 3.28 13.25 7.53
N ILE A 40 3.80 12.12 7.04
CA ILE A 40 3.55 11.63 5.68
C ILE A 40 2.26 10.82 5.63
N ILE A 41 2.13 9.88 6.55
CA ILE A 41 0.93 9.08 6.78
C ILE A 41 0.89 8.66 8.24
N ASN A 42 -0.30 8.68 8.83
CA ASN A 42 -0.46 8.22 10.21
C ASN A 42 -0.25 6.69 10.28
N ILE A 43 0.49 6.22 11.29
CA ILE A 43 0.77 4.79 11.48
C ILE A 43 -0.51 3.96 11.67
N ASN A 44 -1.54 4.50 12.33
CA ASN A 44 -2.82 3.82 12.49
C ASN A 44 -3.54 3.68 11.15
N THR A 45 -3.50 4.72 10.31
CA THR A 45 -4.06 4.67 8.96
C THR A 45 -3.31 3.64 8.12
N LEU A 46 -1.97 3.65 8.13
CA LEU A 46 -1.16 2.69 7.40
C LEU A 46 -1.45 1.24 7.84
N THR A 47 -1.54 1.01 9.16
CA THR A 47 -1.83 -0.30 9.73
C THR A 47 -3.23 -0.77 9.36
N LYS A 48 -4.22 0.11 9.44
CA LYS A 48 -5.61 -0.15 9.04
C LYS A 48 -5.70 -0.49 7.55
N ARG A 49 -5.01 0.25 6.68
CA ARG A 49 -4.96 -0.01 5.23
C ARG A 49 -4.32 -1.37 4.91
N LYS A 50 -3.23 -1.73 5.60
CA LYS A 50 -2.58 -3.05 5.47
C LYS A 50 -3.47 -4.19 6.00
N ALA A 51 -4.20 -3.96 7.09
CA ALA A 51 -4.99 -4.99 7.78
C ALA A 51 -6.35 -5.21 7.15
N GLU A 52 -7.03 -4.15 6.70
CA GLU A 52 -8.38 -4.24 6.13
C GLU A 52 -8.35 -4.46 4.63
N GLY A 53 -7.25 -4.11 3.95
CA GLY A 53 -7.18 -4.15 2.47
C GLY A 53 -8.08 -3.12 1.81
N GLU A 54 -8.57 -2.16 2.59
CA GLU A 54 -9.32 -1.03 2.10
C GLU A 54 -8.37 -0.20 1.24
N THR A 55 -8.63 -0.18 -0.07
CA THR A 55 -7.83 0.47 -1.11
C THR A 55 -7.12 1.71 -0.59
N ILE A 56 -5.79 1.67 -0.52
CA ILE A 56 -5.01 2.83 -0.15
C ILE A 56 -5.34 3.94 -1.15
N ARG A 57 -5.70 5.13 -0.67
CA ARG A 57 -6.15 6.21 -1.56
C ARG A 57 -4.97 6.68 -2.40
N LEU A 58 -5.25 7.15 -3.61
CA LEU A 58 -4.20 7.66 -4.51
C LEU A 58 -3.34 8.72 -3.80
N GLY A 59 -3.96 9.64 -3.05
CA GLY A 59 -3.24 10.66 -2.26
C GLY A 59 -2.31 10.09 -1.18
N GLU A 60 -2.65 8.93 -0.60
CA GLU A 60 -1.77 8.22 0.34
C GLU A 60 -0.59 7.55 -0.39
N ILE A 61 -0.82 7.02 -1.60
CA ILE A 61 0.24 6.50 -2.47
C ILE A 61 1.22 7.62 -2.81
N TRP A 62 0.74 8.78 -3.24
CA TRP A 62 1.58 9.93 -3.57
C TRP A 62 2.39 10.43 -2.36
N ALA A 63 1.80 10.42 -1.16
CA ALA A 63 2.51 10.79 0.06
C ALA A 63 3.63 9.79 0.38
N LEU A 64 3.34 8.50 0.26
CA LEU A 64 4.32 7.43 0.46
C LEU A 64 5.42 7.45 -0.61
N ASP A 65 5.07 7.70 -1.87
CA ASP A 65 6.01 7.76 -3.00
C ASP A 65 7.10 8.82 -2.81
N LYS A 66 6.75 9.98 -2.24
CA LYS A 66 7.73 11.04 -1.92
C LYS A 66 8.87 10.59 -1.00
N VAL A 67 8.70 9.48 -0.30
CA VAL A 67 9.65 9.00 0.71
C VAL A 67 10.18 7.61 0.38
N LEU A 68 9.31 6.74 -0.14
CA LEU A 68 9.64 5.36 -0.46
C LEU A 68 10.08 5.18 -1.91
N HIS A 69 9.82 6.17 -2.78
CA HIS A 69 10.15 6.18 -4.21
C HIS A 69 9.76 4.86 -4.87
N PHE A 70 8.46 4.62 -5.00
CA PHE A 70 7.96 3.38 -5.58
C PHE A 70 8.33 3.29 -7.06
N THR A 71 8.64 2.09 -7.50
CA THR A 71 8.85 1.81 -8.93
C THR A 71 7.52 1.71 -9.66
N ASP A 72 7.52 1.91 -10.98
CA ASP A 72 6.32 1.78 -11.80
C ASP A 72 5.66 0.41 -11.67
N ASP A 73 6.45 -0.66 -11.52
CA ASP A 73 5.97 -2.02 -11.30
C ASP A 73 5.24 -2.17 -9.96
N GLU A 74 5.78 -1.58 -8.90
CA GLU A 74 5.17 -1.54 -7.57
C GLU A 74 3.84 -0.77 -7.57
N LEU A 75 3.79 0.35 -8.30
CA LEU A 75 2.56 1.12 -8.49
C LEU A 75 1.51 0.33 -9.28
N LEU A 76 1.92 -0.39 -10.34
CA LEU A 76 1.05 -1.24 -11.13
C LEU A 76 0.49 -2.42 -10.32
N GLN A 77 1.31 -3.07 -9.49
CA GLN A 77 0.88 -4.11 -8.55
C GLN A 77 -0.13 -3.58 -7.53
N MET A 78 0.03 -2.34 -7.04
CA MET A 78 -0.97 -1.70 -6.17
C MET A 78 -2.28 -1.37 -6.91
N LEU A 79 -2.21 -1.11 -8.21
CA LEU A 79 -3.36 -0.79 -9.05
C LEU A 79 -4.08 -2.04 -9.58
N GLY A 80 -3.47 -3.23 -9.44
CA GLY A 80 -4.06 -4.52 -9.80
C GLY A 80 -4.13 -4.74 -11.31
N ARG A 81 -3.09 -4.30 -12.03
CA ARG A 81 -2.98 -4.45 -13.49
C ARG A 81 -1.97 -5.50 -13.89
#